data_AF-A0A150G270-F1
#
_entry.id   AF-A0A150G270-F1
#
_cell.length_a   1.000
_cell.length_b   1.000
_cell.length_c   1.000
_cell.angle_alpha   90.00
_cell.angle_beta   90.00
_cell.angle_gamma   90.00
#
_symmetry.space_group_name_H-M   'P 1'
#
loop_
_entity.id
_entity.type
_entity.pdbx_description
1 polymer ?
#
loop_
_entity_poly.entity_id
_entity_poly.type
_entity_poly.pdbx_seq_one_letter_code
_entity_poly.pdbx_strand_id
1 'polypeptide(L)'
;MGVAHAWFLGASIFAAFGVGGYTLVCLYFIFGTLSSVWGSGIAGVACAIAALATGDYGLWQIGFVASFCSKLSDTVSSEVGKAYGKTTYLITTFKLVPRGTEGAVSLEGTAAGALAAVLFSGVALATRQVPDLSSAGLVAAAATVANLAESYLGASAQGRVPWLTNDLVNMLQISLAAAIAVVANQALMSA
;
A
#
# COMPACT_ATOMS: atom_id res chain seq x y z
N MET A 1 -20.46 7.63 9.90
CA MET A 1 -20.08 7.74 8.48
C MET A 1 -19.13 6.62 8.00
N GLY A 2 -18.24 6.04 8.82
CA GLY A 2 -17.29 4.99 8.36
C GLY A 2 -17.91 3.64 7.96
N VAL A 3 -19.01 3.21 8.59
CA VAL A 3 -19.63 1.88 8.34
C VAL A 3 -20.20 1.73 6.93
N ALA A 4 -20.86 2.77 6.40
CA ALA A 4 -21.43 2.73 5.05
C ALA A 4 -20.36 2.67 3.94
N HIS A 5 -19.22 3.35 4.15
CA HIS A 5 -18.11 3.37 3.20
C HIS A 5 -17.33 2.05 3.22
N ALA A 6 -17.12 1.47 4.41
CA ALA A 6 -16.50 0.14 4.54
C ALA A 6 -17.37 -0.95 3.90
N TRP A 7 -18.71 -0.84 4.03
CA TRP A 7 -19.65 -1.76 3.38
C TRP A 7 -19.61 -1.62 1.86
N PHE A 8 -19.61 -0.39 1.32
CA PHE A 8 -19.49 -0.16 -0.12
C PHE A 8 -18.16 -0.69 -0.69
N LEU A 9 -17.05 -0.42 0.00
CA LEU A 9 -15.73 -0.94 -0.35
C LEU A 9 -15.72 -2.47 -0.37
N GLY A 10 -16.20 -3.11 0.71
CA GLY A 10 -16.29 -4.56 0.82
C GLY A 10 -17.18 -5.18 -0.25
N ALA A 11 -18.34 -4.58 -0.55
CA ALA A 11 -19.25 -5.05 -1.59
C ALA A 11 -18.64 -4.92 -2.99
N SER A 12 -17.97 -3.81 -3.30
CA SER A 12 -17.29 -3.57 -4.58
C SER A 12 -16.19 -4.60 -4.82
N ILE A 13 -15.40 -4.87 -3.79
CA ILE A 13 -14.27 -5.81 -3.86
C ILE A 13 -14.78 -7.25 -3.93
N PHE A 14 -15.81 -7.59 -3.17
CA PHE A 14 -16.45 -8.90 -3.26
C PHE A 14 -17.02 -9.14 -4.66
N ALA A 15 -17.64 -8.13 -5.27
CA ALA A 15 -18.17 -8.22 -6.62
C ALA A 15 -17.06 -8.37 -7.68
N ALA A 16 -15.92 -7.69 -7.53
CA ALA A 16 -14.83 -7.71 -8.50
C ALA A 16 -13.85 -8.90 -8.34
N PHE A 17 -13.51 -9.27 -7.11
CA PHE A 17 -12.41 -10.19 -6.79
C PHE A 17 -12.83 -11.36 -5.86
N GLY A 18 -14.12 -11.44 -5.51
CA GLY A 18 -14.69 -12.54 -4.74
C GLY A 18 -14.26 -12.61 -3.27
N VAL A 19 -14.43 -13.80 -2.68
CA VAL A 19 -14.16 -14.08 -1.26
C VAL A 19 -12.70 -13.81 -0.87
N GLY A 20 -11.75 -14.10 -1.76
CA GLY A 20 -10.33 -13.90 -1.47
C GLY A 20 -9.97 -12.42 -1.35
N GLY A 21 -10.49 -11.57 -2.25
CA GLY A 21 -10.28 -10.12 -2.18
C GLY A 21 -10.91 -9.53 -0.92
N TYR A 22 -12.12 -9.96 -0.57
CA TYR A 22 -12.78 -9.57 0.68
C TYR A 22 -11.97 -9.99 1.92
N THR A 23 -11.38 -11.19 1.89
CA THR A 23 -10.53 -11.69 2.99
C THR A 23 -9.29 -10.80 3.19
N LEU A 24 -8.64 -10.37 2.10
CA LEU A 24 -7.50 -9.44 2.19
C LEU A 24 -7.89 -8.10 2.80
N VAL A 25 -9.08 -7.59 2.48
CA VAL A 25 -9.62 -6.36 3.08
C VAL A 25 -9.89 -6.54 4.56
N CYS A 26 -10.50 -7.66 4.97
CA CYS A 26 -10.71 -7.97 6.39
C CYS A 26 -9.39 -8.04 7.15
N LEU A 27 -8.38 -8.73 6.60
CA LEU A 27 -7.04 -8.79 7.18
C LEU A 27 -6.42 -7.40 7.29
N TYR A 28 -6.54 -6.59 6.24
CA TYR A 28 -6.12 -5.19 6.28
C TYR A 28 -6.80 -4.42 7.41
N PHE A 29 -8.11 -4.59 7.65
CA PHE A 29 -8.79 -3.89 8.75
C PHE A 29 -8.41 -4.39 10.15
N ILE A 30 -7.93 -5.62 10.28
CA ILE A 30 -7.47 -6.18 11.56
C ILE A 30 -6.07 -5.62 11.90
N PHE A 31 -5.18 -5.54 10.92
CA PHE A 31 -3.79 -5.12 11.12
C PHE A 31 -3.54 -3.62 10.86
N GLY A 32 -4.34 -3.00 10.01
CA GLY A 32 -4.30 -1.58 9.66
C GLY A 32 -5.14 -0.76 10.64
N THR A 33 -4.57 0.34 11.13
CA THR A 33 -5.28 1.25 12.02
C THR A 33 -6.46 1.90 11.28
N LEU A 34 -7.63 1.94 11.93
CA LEU A 34 -8.91 2.45 11.41
C LEU A 34 -8.89 3.94 10.99
N SER A 35 -7.76 4.63 11.12
CA SER A 35 -7.64 6.08 10.94
C SER A 35 -7.64 6.54 9.47
N SER A 36 -7.31 5.68 8.51
CA SER A 36 -7.26 6.06 7.07
C SER A 36 -8.04 5.08 6.18
N VAL A 37 -9.35 4.97 6.40
CA VAL A 37 -10.27 4.23 5.50
C VAL A 37 -10.37 4.90 4.11
N TRP A 38 -10.19 6.23 4.06
CA TRP A 38 -10.37 7.02 2.85
C TRP A 38 -9.24 6.84 1.84
N GLY A 39 -7.99 6.77 2.30
CA GLY A 39 -6.82 6.66 1.40
C GLY A 39 -6.72 5.29 0.70
N SER A 40 -6.94 4.18 1.42
CA SER A 40 -6.81 2.83 0.83
C SER A 40 -8.01 2.40 0.00
N GLY A 41 -9.21 2.91 0.34
CA GLY A 41 -10.43 2.57 -0.38
C GLY A 41 -10.46 3.09 -1.82
N ILE A 42 -9.91 4.28 -2.08
CA ILE A 42 -10.06 4.94 -3.38
C ILE A 42 -9.26 4.23 -4.47
N ALA A 43 -8.00 3.88 -4.22
CA ALA A 43 -7.21 3.13 -5.20
C ALA A 43 -7.77 1.72 -5.42
N GLY A 44 -8.24 1.06 -4.36
CA GLY A 44 -8.87 -0.26 -4.47
C GLY A 44 -10.17 -0.24 -5.27
N VAL A 45 -11.02 0.76 -5.03
CA VAL A 45 -12.26 0.99 -5.80
C VAL A 45 -11.94 1.38 -7.24
N ALA A 46 -10.94 2.21 -7.47
CA ALA A 46 -10.50 2.56 -8.83
C ALA A 46 -10.06 1.32 -9.61
N CYS A 47 -9.28 0.42 -8.98
CA CYS A 47 -8.91 -0.86 -9.57
C CYS A 47 -10.13 -1.75 -9.84
N ALA A 48 -11.09 -1.83 -8.91
CA ALA A 48 -12.32 -2.60 -9.10
C ALA A 48 -13.19 -2.04 -10.24
N ILE A 49 -13.36 -0.72 -10.33
CA ILE A 49 -14.08 -0.06 -11.43
C ILE A 49 -13.37 -0.31 -12.76
N ALA A 50 -12.04 -0.18 -12.78
CA ALA A 50 -11.26 -0.41 -14.00
C ALA A 50 -11.31 -1.88 -14.44
N ALA A 51 -11.32 -2.84 -13.50
CA ALA A 51 -11.55 -4.25 -13.79
C ALA A 51 -12.91 -4.47 -14.47
N LEU A 52 -13.98 -3.87 -13.93
CA LEU A 52 -15.32 -3.96 -14.51
C LEU A 52 -15.43 -3.26 -15.87
N ALA A 53 -14.72 -2.15 -16.07
CA ALA A 53 -14.77 -1.36 -17.31
C ALA A 53 -13.93 -1.98 -18.45
N THR A 54 -12.79 -2.58 -18.13
CA THR A 54 -11.86 -3.14 -19.13
C THR A 54 -12.07 -4.64 -19.35
N GLY A 55 -12.68 -5.34 -18.41
CA GLY A 55 -12.83 -6.80 -18.43
C GLY A 55 -11.55 -7.57 -18.05
N ASP A 56 -10.44 -6.89 -17.80
CA ASP A 56 -9.16 -7.50 -17.42
C ASP A 56 -9.02 -7.60 -15.89
N TYR A 57 -9.74 -8.55 -15.31
CA TYR A 57 -9.78 -8.73 -13.86
C TYR A 57 -8.39 -9.06 -13.28
N GLY A 58 -7.57 -9.86 -13.98
CA GLY A 58 -6.27 -10.29 -13.47
C GLY A 58 -5.28 -9.14 -13.31
N LEU A 59 -5.23 -8.24 -14.29
CA LEU A 59 -4.37 -7.07 -14.26
C LEU A 59 -4.71 -6.14 -13.09
N TRP A 60 -5.99 -5.76 -12.98
CA TRP A 60 -6.44 -4.80 -11.98
C TRP A 60 -6.47 -5.39 -10.57
N GLN A 61 -6.58 -6.71 -10.45
CA GLN A 61 -6.44 -7.42 -9.18
C GLN A 61 -5.03 -7.27 -8.60
N ILE A 62 -3.98 -7.31 -9.43
CA ILE A 62 -2.60 -7.09 -8.96
C ILE A 62 -2.41 -5.65 -8.45
N GLY A 63 -2.95 -4.67 -9.17
CA GLY A 63 -2.96 -3.27 -8.72
C GLY A 63 -3.70 -3.08 -7.39
N PHE A 64 -4.86 -3.74 -7.26
CA PHE A 64 -5.64 -3.77 -6.02
C PHE A 64 -4.86 -4.37 -4.85
N VAL A 65 -4.23 -5.54 -5.02
CA VAL A 65 -3.45 -6.15 -3.94
C VAL A 65 -2.25 -5.27 -3.56
N ALA A 66 -1.56 -4.67 -4.55
CA ALA A 66 -0.44 -3.76 -4.31
C ALA A 66 -0.85 -2.52 -3.52
N SER A 67 -2.02 -1.96 -3.78
CA SER A 67 -2.53 -0.77 -3.09
C SER A 67 -2.72 -1.03 -1.59
N PHE A 68 -3.37 -2.14 -1.23
CA PHE A 68 -3.56 -2.55 0.17
C PHE A 68 -2.26 -2.98 0.84
N CYS A 69 -1.41 -3.71 0.11
CA CYS A 69 -0.09 -4.13 0.58
C CYS A 69 0.78 -2.92 0.95
N SER A 70 0.81 -1.89 0.10
CA SER A 70 1.57 -0.66 0.35
C SER A 70 1.08 0.05 1.60
N LYS A 71 -0.24 0.19 1.80
CA LYS A 71 -0.75 0.90 2.96
C LYS A 71 -0.49 0.15 4.27
N LEU A 72 -0.59 -1.18 4.23
CA LEU A 72 -0.22 -2.01 5.38
C LEU A 72 1.28 -1.87 5.69
N SER A 73 2.14 -1.94 4.67
CA SER A 73 3.58 -1.80 4.80
C SER A 73 3.98 -0.45 5.40
N ASP A 74 3.38 0.64 4.94
CA ASP A 74 3.52 2.00 5.48
C ASP A 74 3.15 2.09 6.96
N THR A 75 1.99 1.55 7.30
CA THR A 75 1.48 1.56 8.68
C THR A 75 2.41 0.78 9.60
N VAL A 76 2.80 -0.44 9.23
CA VAL A 76 3.72 -1.25 10.03
C VAL A 76 5.10 -0.58 10.12
N SER A 77 5.60 -0.03 9.01
CA SER A 77 6.89 0.66 8.97
C SER A 77 6.94 1.85 9.92
N SER A 78 5.90 2.69 9.89
CA SER A 78 5.83 3.91 10.70
C SER A 78 5.56 3.61 12.18
N GLU A 79 4.68 2.67 12.51
CA GLU A 79 4.40 2.28 13.90
C GLU A 79 5.61 1.59 14.54
N VAL A 80 6.24 0.63 13.85
CA VAL A 80 7.46 -0.02 14.35
C VAL A 80 8.62 0.96 14.40
N GLY A 81 8.75 1.85 13.41
CA GLY A 81 9.78 2.89 13.41
C GLY A 81 9.64 3.87 14.57
N LYS A 82 8.41 4.29 14.92
CA LYS A 82 8.15 5.15 16.07
C LYS A 82 8.40 4.43 17.40
N ALA A 83 7.95 3.19 17.53
CA ALA A 83 8.07 2.42 18.76
C ALA A 83 9.52 1.94 19.03
N TYR A 84 10.19 1.40 18.01
CA TYR A 84 11.44 0.66 18.16
C TYR A 84 12.66 1.28 17.44
N GLY A 85 12.47 2.25 16.55
CA GLY A 85 13.55 2.75 15.67
C GLY A 85 14.73 3.38 16.41
N LYS A 86 15.85 2.67 16.59
CA LYS A 86 16.99 3.18 17.39
C LYS A 86 17.65 4.39 16.76
N THR A 87 17.74 4.40 15.43
CA THR A 87 18.33 5.47 14.62
C THR A 87 17.41 5.80 13.45
N THR A 88 16.83 6.99 13.49
CA THR A 88 15.97 7.55 12.44
C THR A 88 16.69 8.60 11.63
N TYR A 89 16.64 8.46 10.30
CA TYR A 89 17.28 9.35 9.34
C TYR A 89 16.25 9.99 8.44
N LEU A 90 16.46 11.23 8.04
CA LEU A 90 15.66 11.86 7.00
C LEU A 90 16.08 11.30 5.63
N ILE A 91 15.16 10.70 4.87
CA ILE A 91 15.49 10.00 3.61
C ILE A 91 16.18 10.88 2.55
N THR A 92 15.95 12.20 2.58
CA THR A 92 16.54 13.15 1.62
C THR A 92 17.97 13.55 1.96
N THR A 93 18.28 13.73 3.24
CA THR A 93 19.57 14.31 3.69
C THR A 93 20.43 13.34 4.49
N PHE A 94 19.89 12.17 4.84
CA PHE A 94 20.50 11.18 5.73
C PHE A 94 20.95 11.76 7.08
N LYS A 95 20.33 12.86 7.52
CA LYS A 95 20.55 13.46 8.84
C LYS A 95 19.71 12.74 9.88
N LEU A 96 20.27 12.59 11.08
CA LEU A 96 19.53 12.08 12.24
C LEU A 96 18.42 13.04 12.61
N VAL A 97 17.20 12.51 12.71
CA VAL A 97 16.00 13.27 13.08
C VAL A 97 15.23 12.54 14.19
N PRO A 98 14.45 13.25 15.02
CA PRO A 98 13.59 12.62 16.01
C PRO A 98 12.62 11.62 15.38
N ARG A 99 12.27 10.56 16.13
CA ARG A 99 11.26 9.58 15.70
C ARG A 99 9.92 10.28 15.44
N GLY A 100 9.22 9.84 14.40
CA GLY A 100 7.93 10.41 14.00
C GLY A 100 8.02 11.72 13.23
N THR A 101 9.23 12.18 12.86
CA THR A 101 9.39 13.27 11.89
C THR A 101 8.89 12.81 10.51
N GLU A 102 8.20 13.69 9.77
CA GLU A 102 7.72 13.40 8.42
C GLU A 102 8.89 13.03 7.48
N GLY A 103 8.77 11.90 6.79
CA GLY A 103 9.82 11.35 5.94
C GLY A 103 11.05 10.79 6.68
N ALA A 104 10.95 10.59 8.00
CA ALA A 104 11.96 9.88 8.76
C ALA A 104 11.85 8.36 8.58
N VAL A 105 12.98 7.75 8.30
CA VAL A 105 13.10 6.31 8.04
C VAL A 105 14.07 5.71 9.06
N SER A 106 13.71 4.55 9.61
CA SER A 106 14.59 3.75 10.48
C SER A 106 14.79 2.39 9.87
N LEU A 107 15.93 1.75 10.18
CA LEU A 107 16.22 0.41 9.70
C LEU A 107 15.16 -0.59 10.19
N GLU A 108 14.77 -0.49 11.46
CA GLU A 108 13.76 -1.36 12.07
C GLU A 108 12.38 -1.17 11.43
N GLY A 109 11.98 0.09 11.19
CA GLY A 109 10.73 0.40 10.50
C GLY A 109 10.71 -0.13 9.07
N THR A 110 11.75 0.16 8.28
CA THR A 110 11.84 -0.32 6.89
C THR A 110 11.85 -1.85 6.82
N ALA A 111 12.59 -2.53 7.69
CA ALA A 111 12.61 -3.98 7.75
C ALA A 111 11.24 -4.56 8.11
N ALA A 112 10.54 -3.98 9.08
CA ALA A 112 9.20 -4.40 9.47
C ALA A 112 8.16 -4.14 8.37
N GLY A 113 8.24 -2.99 7.68
CA GLY A 113 7.40 -2.68 6.52
C GLY A 113 7.61 -3.63 5.36
N ALA A 114 8.86 -3.98 5.04
CA ALA A 114 9.19 -4.95 4.00
C ALA A 114 8.68 -6.36 4.36
N LEU A 115 8.88 -6.79 5.62
CA LEU A 115 8.31 -8.05 6.13
C LEU A 115 6.79 -8.07 6.02
N ALA A 116 6.11 -6.98 6.40
CA ALA A 116 4.66 -6.88 6.26
C ALA A 116 4.21 -7.00 4.80
N ALA A 117 4.94 -6.37 3.86
CA ALA A 117 4.65 -6.47 2.44
C ALA A 117 4.81 -7.91 1.91
N VAL A 118 5.89 -8.59 2.30
CA VAL A 118 6.13 -9.99 1.95
C VAL A 118 5.04 -10.89 2.53
N LEU A 119 4.71 -10.76 3.81
CA LEU A 119 3.67 -11.57 4.45
C LEU A 119 2.30 -11.34 3.80
N PHE A 120 1.92 -10.09 3.54
CA PHE A 120 0.65 -9.77 2.91
C PHE A 120 0.58 -10.31 1.47
N SER A 121 1.63 -10.15 0.67
CA SER A 121 1.70 -10.72 -0.67
C SER A 121 1.67 -12.25 -0.67
N GLY A 122 2.27 -12.90 0.34
CA GLY A 122 2.20 -14.35 0.54
C GLY A 122 0.78 -14.81 0.87
N VAL A 123 0.04 -14.06 1.69
CA VAL A 123 -1.38 -14.32 1.93
C VAL A 123 -2.22 -14.11 0.66
N ALA A 124 -1.90 -13.10 -0.13
CA ALA A 124 -2.56 -12.86 -1.41
C ALA A 124 -2.31 -14.01 -2.41
N LEU A 125 -1.11 -14.59 -2.42
CA LEU A 125 -0.81 -15.80 -3.17
C LEU A 125 -1.61 -17.01 -2.65
N ALA A 126 -1.64 -17.21 -1.32
CA ALA A 126 -2.36 -18.33 -0.71
C ALA A 126 -3.88 -18.26 -0.93
N THR A 127 -4.46 -17.06 -0.98
CA THR A 127 -5.87 -16.81 -1.28
C THR A 127 -6.18 -16.74 -2.77
N ARG A 128 -5.19 -17.04 -3.64
CA ARG A 128 -5.28 -16.96 -5.11
C ARG A 128 -5.72 -15.59 -5.64
N GLN A 129 -5.36 -14.53 -4.92
CA GLN A 129 -5.56 -13.15 -5.36
C GLN A 129 -4.42 -12.65 -6.26
N VAL A 130 -3.32 -13.38 -6.26
CA VAL A 130 -2.17 -13.16 -7.12
C VAL A 130 -1.84 -14.51 -7.77
N PRO A 131 -1.56 -14.55 -9.09
CA PRO A 131 -1.49 -15.82 -9.84
C PRO A 131 -0.29 -16.69 -9.46
N ASP A 132 0.86 -16.08 -9.19
CA ASP A 132 2.12 -16.78 -8.98
C ASP A 132 3.09 -16.00 -8.09
N LEU A 133 4.22 -16.65 -7.75
CA LEU A 133 5.23 -16.10 -6.85
C LEU A 133 5.91 -14.85 -7.43
N SER A 134 6.03 -14.73 -8.76
CA SER A 134 6.63 -13.55 -9.39
C SER A 134 5.73 -12.34 -9.21
N SER A 135 4.43 -12.47 -9.44
CA SER A 135 3.46 -11.39 -9.17
C SER A 135 3.39 -11.05 -7.67
N ALA A 136 3.55 -12.02 -6.76
CA ALA A 136 3.58 -11.76 -5.33
C ALA A 136 4.84 -10.97 -4.92
N GLY A 137 6.00 -11.37 -5.43
CA GLY A 137 7.26 -10.63 -5.25
C GLY A 137 7.18 -9.21 -5.82
N LEU A 138 6.56 -9.05 -6.98
CA LEU A 138 6.31 -7.76 -7.62
C LEU A 138 5.41 -6.86 -6.78
N VAL A 139 4.31 -7.40 -6.22
CA VAL A 139 3.43 -6.67 -5.29
C VAL A 139 4.20 -6.19 -4.07
N ALA A 140 5.01 -7.05 -3.45
CA ALA A 140 5.80 -6.68 -2.28
C ALA A 140 6.87 -5.61 -2.61
N ALA A 141 7.51 -5.74 -3.77
CA ALA A 141 8.48 -4.76 -4.25
C ALA A 141 7.81 -3.41 -4.55
N ALA A 142 6.70 -3.40 -5.28
CA ALA A 142 5.94 -2.19 -5.60
C ALA A 142 5.47 -1.46 -4.34
N ALA A 143 4.96 -2.20 -3.35
CA ALA A 143 4.58 -1.66 -2.04
C ALA A 143 5.77 -1.02 -1.30
N THR A 144 6.92 -1.69 -1.29
CA THR A 144 8.13 -1.19 -0.61
C THR A 144 8.67 0.06 -1.31
N VAL A 145 8.70 0.08 -2.65
CA VAL A 145 9.12 1.25 -3.44
C VAL A 145 8.19 2.42 -3.20
N ALA A 146 6.88 2.19 -3.20
CA ALA A 146 5.91 3.24 -2.92
C ALA A 146 6.07 3.81 -1.51
N ASN A 147 6.33 2.97 -0.50
CA ASN A 147 6.62 3.39 0.87
C ASN A 147 7.88 4.28 0.99
N LEU A 148 8.94 3.97 0.23
CA LEU A 148 10.10 4.86 0.18
C LEU A 148 9.80 6.18 -0.53
N ALA A 149 8.99 6.15 -1.59
CA ALA A 149 8.57 7.35 -2.31
C ALA A 149 7.68 8.27 -1.45
N GLU A 150 6.78 7.68 -0.65
CA GLU A 150 6.01 8.37 0.40
C GLU A 150 6.95 9.14 1.33
N SER A 151 7.94 8.45 1.91
CA SER A 151 8.84 9.06 2.87
C SER A 151 9.68 10.17 2.23
N TYR A 152 10.04 10.00 0.95
CA TYR A 152 10.74 11.03 0.17
C TYR A 152 9.87 12.27 -0.06
N LEU A 153 8.61 12.09 -0.44
CA LEU A 153 7.64 13.17 -0.57
C LEU A 153 7.39 13.86 0.78
N GLY A 154 7.29 13.08 1.86
CA GLY A 154 7.22 13.57 3.23
C GLY A 154 8.37 14.50 3.58
N ALA A 155 9.61 14.06 3.37
CA ALA A 155 10.80 14.85 3.69
C ALA A 155 11.03 16.06 2.77
N SER A 156 10.57 16.00 1.52
CA SER A 156 10.83 17.03 0.51
C SER A 156 9.77 18.11 0.45
N ALA A 157 8.49 17.77 0.60
CA ALA A 157 7.38 18.69 0.34
C ALA A 157 6.43 18.87 1.52
N GLN A 158 6.27 17.86 2.39
CA GLN A 158 5.34 17.92 3.52
C GLN A 158 5.85 18.95 4.56
N GLY A 159 5.01 19.94 4.89
CA GLY A 159 5.37 21.10 5.71
C GLY A 159 5.95 22.30 4.94
N ARG A 160 6.35 22.15 3.67
CA ARG A 160 6.65 23.27 2.75
C ARG A 160 5.44 23.66 1.90
N VAL A 161 4.58 22.69 1.62
CA VAL A 161 3.40 22.84 0.79
C VAL A 161 2.16 22.72 1.67
N PRO A 162 1.40 23.81 1.91
CA PRO A 162 0.27 23.81 2.85
C PRO A 162 -0.87 22.87 2.45
N TRP A 163 -1.01 22.57 1.15
CA TRP A 163 -2.04 21.68 0.62
C TRP A 163 -1.60 20.21 0.57
N LEU A 164 -0.32 19.90 0.84
CA LEU A 164 0.16 18.52 0.83
C LEU A 164 -0.01 17.90 2.23
N THR A 165 -1.21 17.39 2.47
CA THR A 165 -1.57 16.71 3.71
C THR A 165 -1.08 15.27 3.74
N ASN A 166 -0.94 14.69 4.95
CA ASN A 166 -0.57 13.28 5.12
C ASN A 166 -1.53 12.34 4.37
N ASP A 167 -2.83 12.65 4.36
CA ASP A 167 -3.81 11.88 3.59
C ASP A 167 -3.53 11.90 2.08
N LEU A 168 -3.15 13.04 1.50
CA LEU A 168 -2.83 13.11 0.07
C LEU A 168 -1.55 12.36 -0.28
N VAL A 169 -0.52 12.45 0.57
CA VAL A 169 0.73 11.70 0.38
C VAL A 169 0.47 10.19 0.45
N ASN A 170 -0.36 9.75 1.40
CA ASN A 170 -0.84 8.37 1.48
C ASN A 170 -1.62 7.95 0.21
N MET A 171 -2.49 8.81 -0.30
CA MET A 171 -3.23 8.50 -1.54
C MET A 171 -2.30 8.35 -2.74
N LEU A 172 -1.28 9.21 -2.85
CA LEU A 172 -0.27 9.13 -3.91
C LEU A 172 0.55 7.85 -3.79
N GLN A 173 0.98 7.49 -2.59
CA GLN A 173 1.71 6.25 -2.32
C GLN A 173 0.93 5.03 -2.80
N ILE A 174 -0.32 4.90 -2.36
CA ILE A 174 -1.17 3.74 -2.64
C ILE A 174 -1.44 3.64 -4.15
N SER A 175 -1.66 4.77 -4.81
CA SER A 175 -1.85 4.85 -6.26
C SER A 175 -0.58 4.49 -7.01
N LEU A 176 0.58 4.94 -6.53
CA LEU A 176 1.90 4.62 -7.09
C LEU A 176 2.19 3.12 -6.98
N ALA A 177 1.89 2.49 -5.85
CA ALA A 177 2.04 1.05 -5.69
C ALA A 177 1.20 0.26 -6.70
N ALA A 178 -0.07 0.63 -6.86
CA ALA A 178 -0.97 0.02 -7.83
C ALA A 178 -0.45 0.21 -9.27
N ALA A 179 -0.05 1.43 -9.64
CA ALA A 179 0.45 1.75 -10.97
C ALA A 179 1.74 1.00 -11.30
N ILE A 180 2.72 0.98 -10.38
CA ILE A 180 3.96 0.22 -10.54
C ILE A 180 3.63 -1.25 -10.76
N ALA A 181 2.72 -1.82 -9.96
CA ALA A 181 2.41 -3.23 -10.04
C ALA A 181 1.72 -3.61 -11.36
N VAL A 182 0.75 -2.80 -11.81
CA VAL A 182 0.05 -2.97 -13.08
C VAL A 182 1.03 -2.88 -14.27
N VAL A 183 1.85 -1.83 -14.31
CA VAL A 183 2.80 -1.60 -15.41
C VAL A 183 3.87 -2.69 -15.45
N ALA A 184 4.45 -3.03 -14.29
CA ALA A 184 5.47 -4.07 -14.22
C ALA A 184 4.91 -5.44 -14.59
N ASN A 185 3.67 -5.75 -14.19
CA ASN A 185 3.04 -7.00 -14.58
C ASN A 185 2.77 -7.07 -16.09
N GLN A 186 2.30 -5.98 -16.71
CA GLN A 186 2.16 -5.92 -18.18
C GLN A 186 3.50 -6.09 -18.89
N ALA A 187 4.56 -5.47 -18.39
CA ALA A 187 5.90 -5.60 -18.96
C ALA A 187 6.40 -7.05 -18.89
N LEU A 188 6.13 -7.76 -17.78
CA LEU A 188 6.47 -9.18 -17.63
C LEU A 188 5.66 -10.08 -18.57
N MET A 189 4.39 -9.77 -18.79
CA MET A 189 3.53 -10.57 -19.68
C MET A 189 3.78 -10.30 -21.18
N SER A 190 4.48 -9.22 -21.52
CA SER A 190 4.83 -8.86 -22.89
C SER A 190 6.25 -9.23 -23.31
N ALA A 191 7.03 -9.81 -22.40
CA ALA A 191 8.39 -10.32 -22.62
C ALA A 191 8.39 -11.84 -22.88
#